data_AF-A0A8T6XDI5-F1
#
_entry.id   AF-A0A8T6XDI5-F1
#
_cell.length_a   1.000
_cell.length_b   1.000
_cell.length_c   1.000
_cell.angle_alpha   90.00
_cell.angle_beta   90.00
_cell.angle_gamma   90.00
#
_symmetry.space_group_name_H-M   'P 1'
#
loop_
_entity.id
_entity.type
_entity.pdbx_description
1 polymer ?
#
loop_
_entity_poly.entity_id
_entity_poly.type
_entity_poly.pdbx_seq_one_letter_code
_entity_poly.pdbx_strand_id
1 'polypeptide(L)' 'ARKEFLNLRRAHEAGVPVPEPLDFNKNVLAMSYVGEEDMAAPEVRNVKLED' A
#
# COMPACT_ATOMS: atom_id res chain seq x y z
N ALA A 1 -4.27 -2.37 13.32
CA ALA A 1 -4.20 -3.15 12.07
C ALA A 1 -5.57 -3.59 11.52
N ARG A 2 -6.50 -4.18 12.29
CA ARG A 2 -7.76 -4.77 11.74
C ARG A 2 -8.56 -3.85 10.79
N LYS A 3 -8.74 -2.56 11.12
CA LYS A 3 -9.46 -1.62 10.25
C LYS A 3 -8.72 -1.36 8.93
N GLU A 4 -7.41 -1.16 9.01
CA GLU A 4 -6.54 -0.88 7.86
C GLU A 4 -6.49 -2.06 6.88
N PHE A 5 -6.32 -3.27 7.40
CA PHE A 5 -6.41 -4.51 6.60
C PHE A 5 -7.74 -4.59 5.83
N LEU A 6 -8.87 -4.39 6.52
CA LEU A 6 -10.20 -4.46 5.89
C LEU A 6 -10.42 -3.35 4.85
N ASN A 7 -9.85 -2.16 5.07
CA ASN A 7 -9.95 -1.05 4.13
C ASN A 7 -9.12 -1.32 2.87
N LEU A 8 -7.87 -1.75 3.02
CA LEU A 8 -7.00 -2.13 1.90
C LEU A 8 -7.61 -3.28 1.11
N ARG A 9 -8.15 -4.30 1.79
CA ARG A 9 -8.76 -5.45 1.12
C ARG A 9 -9.93 -5.03 0.24
N ARG A 10 -10.83 -4.17 0.75
CA ARG A 10 -11.96 -3.64 -0.04
C ARG A 10 -11.49 -2.80 -1.23
N ALA A 11 -10.48 -1.96 -1.04
CA ALA A 11 -9.94 -1.12 -2.11
C ALA A 11 -9.30 -1.98 -3.21
N HIS A 12 -8.52 -3.00 -2.82
CA HIS A 12 -7.92 -3.98 -3.72
C HIS A 12 -8.99 -4.80 -4.47
N GLU A 13 -9.99 -5.34 -3.76
CA GLU A 13 -11.15 -6.05 -4.35
C GLU A 13 -11.94 -5.18 -5.34
N ALA A 14 -11.95 -3.85 -5.14
CA ALA A 14 -12.57 -2.88 -6.04
C ALA A 14 -11.68 -2.47 -7.23
N GLY A 15 -10.46 -3.01 -7.34
CA GLY A 15 -9.52 -2.70 -8.42
C GLY A 15 -8.79 -1.36 -8.27
N VAL A 16 -8.83 -0.74 -7.08
CA VAL A 16 -8.05 0.47 -6.81
C VAL A 16 -6.57 0.08 -6.65
N PRO A 17 -5.62 0.81 -7.27
CA PRO A 17 -4.20 0.54 -7.10
C PRO A 17 -3.76 0.90 -5.68
N VAL A 18 -3.74 -0.10 -4.81
CA VAL A 18 -3.28 -0.04 -3.42
C VAL A 18 -2.35 -1.21 -3.13
N PRO A 19 -1.52 -1.15 -2.07
CA PRO A 19 -0.77 -2.31 -1.61
C PRO A 19 -1.70 -3.47 -1.29
N GLU A 20 -1.41 -4.67 -1.80
CA GLU A 20 -2.17 -5.88 -1.50
C GLU A 20 -1.94 -6.26 -0.04
N PRO A 21 -2.99 -6.36 0.80
CA PRO A 21 -2.84 -6.78 2.19
C PRO A 21 -2.68 -8.31 2.27
N LEU A 22 -1.54 -8.78 2.81
CA LEU A 22 -1.21 -10.19 2.88
C LEU A 22 -1.71 -10.83 4.19
N ASP A 23 -1.39 -10.22 5.34
CA ASP A 23 -1.82 -10.71 6.66
C ASP A 23 -1.70 -9.61 7.74
N PHE A 24 -2.30 -9.81 8.92
CA PHE A 24 -2.11 -8.92 10.06
C PHE A 24 -2.06 -9.68 11.39
N ASN A 25 -1.23 -9.20 12.32
CA ASN A 25 -1.15 -9.73 13.68
C ASN A 25 -1.12 -8.58 14.69
N LYS A 26 -2.18 -8.47 15.51
CA LYS A 26 -2.39 -7.37 16.46
C LYS A 26 -2.32 -5.98 15.79
N ASN A 27 -1.17 -5.33 15.88
CA ASN A 27 -0.86 -4.00 15.36
C ASN A 27 0.15 -4.02 14.21
N VAL A 28 0.58 -5.20 13.76
CA VAL A 28 1.45 -5.40 12.59
C VAL A 28 0.58 -5.78 11.38
N LEU A 29 0.87 -5.17 10.23
CA LEU A 29 0.22 -5.42 8.95
C LEU A 29 1.31 -5.74 7.92
N ALA A 30 1.19 -6.90 7.26
CA ALA A 30 2.01 -7.27 6.11
C ALA A 30 1.23 -6.98 4.82
N MET A 31 1.88 -6.32 3.88
CA MET A 31 1.30 -5.93 2.59
C MET A 31 2.38 -5.94 1.49
N SER A 32 1.95 -5.86 0.24
CA SER A 32 2.88 -5.75 -0.89
C SER A 32 3.72 -4.47 -0.79
N TYR A 33 4.96 -4.56 -1.26
CA TYR A 33 5.85 -3.42 -1.34
C TYR A 33 5.45 -2.50 -2.50
N VAL A 34 5.56 -1.18 -2.31
CA VAL A 34 5.37 -0.19 -3.37
C VAL A 34 6.70 0.49 -3.62
N GLY A 35 7.35 0.13 -4.72
CA GLY A 35 8.70 0.57 -5.06
C GLY A 35 9.45 -0.51 -5.82
N GLU A 36 10.76 -0.32 -5.94
CA GLU A 36 11.71 -1.26 -6.54
C GLU A 36 12.46 -2.04 -5.44
N GLU A 37 13.31 -3.00 -5.82
CA GLU A 37 14.01 -3.87 -4.86
C GLU A 37 14.86 -3.10 -3.84
N ASP A 38 15.40 -1.96 -4.25
CA ASP A 38 16.33 -1.12 -3.49
C ASP A 38 15.69 0.17 -2.93
N MET A 39 14.51 0.58 -3.38
CA MET A 39 13.91 1.86 -2.99
C MET A 39 12.38 1.87 -2.94
N ALA A 40 11.85 2.49 -1.89
CA ALA A 40 10.42 2.74 -1.76
C ALA A 40 9.98 3.81 -2.77
N ALA A 41 8.77 3.66 -3.31
CA ALA A 41 8.21 4.68 -4.18
C ALA A 41 8.15 6.04 -3.45
N PRO A 42 8.54 7.13 -4.13
CA PRO A 42 8.51 8.45 -3.52
C PRO A 42 7.06 8.88 -3.26
N GLU A 43 6.88 9.68 -2.21
CA GLU A 43 5.59 10.33 -1.97
C GLU A 43 5.29 11.34 -3.09
N VAL A 44 4.01 11.51 -3.43
CA VAL A 44 3.55 12.41 -4.50
C VAL A 44 4.06 13.86 -4.34
N ARG A 45 4.21 14.34 -3.11
CA ARG A 45 4.73 15.69 -2.82
C ARG A 45 6.23 15.86 -3.11
N ASN A 46 6.96 14.76 -3.28
CA ASN A 46 8.42 14.73 -3.46
C ASN A 46 8.83 14.37 -4.90
N VAL A 47 7.87 14.21 -5.81
CA VAL A 47 8.16 14.00 -7.24
C VAL A 47 7.95 15.28 -8.03
N LYS A 48 8.78 15.49 -9.04
CA LYS A 48 8.50 16.50 -10.07
C LYS A 48 7.52 15.86 -11.05
N LEU A 49 6.34 16.48 -11.18
CA LEU A 49 5.38 16.09 -12.19
C LEU A 49 5.79 16.75 -13.51
N GLU A 50 5.80 15.96 -14.57
CA GLU A 50 5.90 16.48 -15.93
C GLU A 50 4.47 16.84 -16.40
N ASP A 51 4.36 17.91 -17.19
CA ASP A 51 3.09 18.41 -17.73
C ASP A 51 2.50 17.52 -18.83
#